data_AF-A0A7X7KZP5-F1
#
_entry.id   AF-A0A7X7KZP5-F1
#
_cell.length_a   1.000
_cell.length_b   1.000
_cell.length_c   1.000
_cell.angle_alpha   90.00
_cell.angle_beta   90.00
_cell.angle_gamma   90.00
#
_symmetry.space_group_name_H-M   'P 1'
#
loop_
_entity.id
_entity.type
_entity.pdbx_description
1 polymer ?
#
loop_
_entity_poly.entity_id
_entity_poly.type
_entity_poly.pdbx_seq_one_letter_code
_entity_poly.pdbx_strand_id
1 'polypeptide(L)'
;MTQTDTFARRLAVWLAVAPLCLFAQVEPVAEWQRQQALARLPELARQAPSTAWRTHLQGLAAPSTPAARQAAVNAVRVALDVTNAVSETPFIHYAVPPMSEVQRLPDLYPVDGEALAPVRIVAAQDEYEPGAFTIYPLADLGKVALSLTPFRSDEGQVFPAEQLDLKLLKVWYQNRNAWYSYFGDTGFKLVAELLLNDEDLIQVDEARGANYARLTAPDGTVTTRWINPPREIDVRYAWHYRKTSLFAPMRPDFDDADTLQPVALNNGRFTTFFLTAHVTTNTAPGLYKGTVRLARGGTVIGEIPVALRVLPFALPAPKCYFDTDKDFLTASYSYISLDMI
;
A
#
# COMPACT_ATOMS: atom_id res chain seq x y z
N MET A 1 -56.19 8.62 14.26
CA MET A 1 -54.84 8.01 14.30
C MET A 1 -54.79 6.95 13.21
N THR A 2 -54.36 7.35 12.03
CA THR A 2 -54.33 6.52 10.82
C THR A 2 -52.90 6.00 10.59
N GLN A 3 -52.81 4.75 10.15
CA GLN A 3 -51.62 3.91 9.98
C GLN A 3 -50.53 4.51 9.04
N THR A 4 -50.81 5.64 8.41
CA THR A 4 -49.95 6.37 7.48
C THR A 4 -48.86 7.22 8.15
N ASP A 5 -49.01 7.60 9.42
CA ASP A 5 -48.03 8.47 10.11
C ASP A 5 -46.75 7.74 10.58
N THR A 6 -46.80 6.41 10.66
CA THR A 6 -45.66 5.58 11.13
C THR A 6 -44.63 5.28 10.04
N PHE A 7 -44.99 5.44 8.76
CA PHE A 7 -44.07 5.16 7.64
C PHE A 7 -43.14 6.35 7.34
N ALA A 8 -43.68 7.58 7.42
CA ALA A 8 -42.91 8.80 7.19
C ALA A 8 -41.82 9.05 8.26
N ARG A 9 -42.05 8.65 9.52
CA ARG A 9 -41.05 8.79 10.59
C ARG A 9 -39.94 7.73 10.55
N ARG A 10 -40.15 6.59 9.87
CA ARG A 10 -39.10 5.55 9.70
C ARG A 10 -38.19 5.80 8.50
N LEU A 11 -38.66 6.56 7.50
CA LEU A 11 -37.85 6.93 6.34
C LEU A 11 -36.81 8.04 6.68
N ALA A 12 -37.12 8.89 7.66
CA ALA A 12 -36.19 9.94 8.11
C ALA A 12 -34.99 9.41 8.91
N VAL A 13 -35.09 8.23 9.52
CA VAL A 13 -33.99 7.62 10.30
C VAL A 13 -32.99 6.89 9.38
N TRP A 14 -33.41 6.45 8.20
CA TRP A 14 -32.52 5.79 7.24
C TRP A 14 -31.74 6.76 6.35
N LEU A 15 -32.13 8.04 6.29
CA LEU A 15 -31.39 9.08 5.56
C LEU A 15 -30.29 9.76 6.40
N ALA A 16 -30.23 9.50 7.72
CA ALA A 16 -29.19 10.05 8.61
C ALA A 16 -27.98 9.10 8.80
N VAL A 17 -28.09 7.84 8.39
CA VAL A 17 -27.00 6.83 8.54
C VAL A 17 -26.20 6.67 7.22
N ALA A 18 -26.67 7.26 6.12
CA ALA A 18 -26.04 7.15 4.82
C ALA A 18 -24.65 7.82 4.64
N PRO A 19 -24.13 8.73 5.49
CA PRO A 19 -22.74 9.15 5.34
C PRO A 19 -21.73 8.28 6.11
N LEU A 20 -22.17 7.34 6.96
CA LEU A 20 -21.23 6.55 7.78
C LEU A 20 -20.49 5.46 7.00
N CYS A 21 -21.02 5.03 5.86
CA CYS A 21 -20.38 3.98 5.05
C CYS A 21 -19.37 4.53 4.01
N LEU A 22 -19.23 5.85 3.86
CA LEU A 22 -18.24 6.45 2.93
C LEU A 22 -16.85 6.64 3.56
N PHE A 23 -16.70 6.44 4.87
CA PHE A 23 -15.44 6.64 5.61
C PHE A 23 -14.80 5.33 6.09
N ALA A 24 -15.30 4.17 5.67
CA ALA A 24 -14.87 2.88 6.21
C ALA A 24 -13.41 2.50 5.88
N GLN A 25 -12.73 3.25 4.99
CA GLN A 25 -11.44 2.84 4.42
C GLN A 25 -10.35 3.92 4.53
N VAL A 26 -10.70 5.09 5.08
CA VAL A 26 -9.79 6.18 5.45
C VAL A 26 -10.27 6.66 6.82
N GLU A 27 -9.43 6.58 7.84
CA GLU A 27 -9.82 6.95 9.20
C GLU A 27 -10.36 8.39 9.27
N PRO A 28 -11.61 8.60 9.73
CA PRO A 28 -12.15 9.93 9.94
C PRO A 28 -11.55 10.55 11.22
N VAL A 29 -10.63 11.50 11.07
CA VAL A 29 -10.11 12.28 12.21
C VAL A 29 -10.91 13.56 12.37
N ALA A 30 -11.65 13.68 13.47
CA ALA A 30 -12.48 14.84 13.77
C ALA A 30 -11.63 16.10 13.99
N GLU A 31 -12.19 17.29 13.71
CA GLU A 31 -11.44 18.56 13.79
C GLU A 31 -10.89 18.84 15.19
N TRP A 32 -11.62 18.49 16.26
CA TRP A 32 -11.13 18.63 17.63
C TRP A 32 -9.93 17.73 17.92
N GLN A 33 -9.89 16.51 17.35
CA GLN A 33 -8.75 15.60 17.49
C GLN A 33 -7.53 16.17 16.75
N ARG A 34 -7.74 16.75 15.56
CA ARG A 34 -6.68 17.45 14.83
C ARG A 34 -6.12 18.62 15.63
N GLN A 35 -6.99 19.45 16.21
CA GLN A 35 -6.57 20.58 17.04
C GLN A 35 -5.79 20.13 18.28
N GLN A 36 -6.24 19.06 18.96
CA GLN A 36 -5.52 18.48 20.08
C GLN A 36 -4.14 17.95 19.67
N ALA A 37 -4.04 17.27 18.52
CA ALA A 37 -2.75 16.80 18.01
C ALA A 37 -1.81 17.98 17.74
N LEU A 38 -2.28 19.01 17.02
CA LEU A 38 -1.49 20.21 16.71
C LEU A 38 -1.02 20.95 17.98
N ALA A 39 -1.84 21.01 19.02
CA ALA A 39 -1.47 21.62 20.29
C ALA A 39 -0.31 20.90 21.01
N ARG A 40 -0.10 19.60 20.75
CA ARG A 40 1.00 18.81 21.33
C ARG A 40 2.33 18.97 20.58
N LEU A 41 2.28 19.43 19.32
CA LEU A 41 3.45 19.48 18.44
C LEU A 41 4.64 20.27 19.03
N PRO A 42 4.47 21.47 19.63
CA PRO A 42 5.60 22.21 20.19
C PRO A 42 6.29 21.50 21.37
N GLU A 43 5.51 20.78 22.19
CA GLU A 43 6.06 20.03 23.31
C GLU A 43 6.81 18.78 22.82
N LEU A 44 6.22 18.03 21.90
CA LEU A 44 6.86 16.86 21.28
C LEU A 44 8.16 17.25 20.55
N ALA A 45 8.19 18.39 19.87
CA ALA A 45 9.41 18.89 19.23
C ALA A 45 10.52 19.21 20.27
N ARG A 46 10.15 19.73 21.44
CA ARG A 46 11.11 20.04 22.52
C ARG A 46 11.64 18.78 23.19
N GLN A 47 10.77 17.79 23.39
CA GLN A 47 11.07 16.49 23.99
C GLN A 47 11.60 15.44 22.99
N ALA A 48 11.76 15.82 21.72
CA ALA A 48 12.15 14.91 20.64
C ALA A 48 13.43 14.12 21.00
N PRO A 49 13.40 12.77 20.86
CA PRO A 49 14.48 11.90 21.32
C PRO A 49 15.75 12.02 20.45
N SER A 50 15.65 12.59 19.26
CA SER A 50 16.78 12.79 18.35
C SER A 50 16.69 14.12 17.61
N THR A 51 17.81 14.57 17.04
CA THR A 51 17.86 15.76 16.19
C THR A 51 16.99 15.59 14.93
N ALA A 52 16.92 14.38 14.36
CA ALA A 52 16.06 14.09 13.21
C ALA A 52 14.58 14.34 13.55
N TRP A 53 14.11 13.81 14.69
CA TRP A 53 12.76 14.07 15.20
C TRP A 53 12.50 15.55 15.45
N ARG A 54 13.44 16.24 16.11
CA ARG A 54 13.31 17.67 16.40
C ARG A 54 13.15 18.49 15.13
N THR A 55 14.03 18.28 14.15
CA THR A 55 13.98 18.97 12.85
C THR A 55 12.69 18.69 12.11
N HIS A 56 12.26 17.41 12.07
CA HIS A 56 11.01 17.01 11.43
C HIS A 56 9.79 17.72 12.02
N LEU A 57 9.63 17.67 13.35
CA LEU A 57 8.48 18.25 14.04
C LEU A 57 8.50 19.79 13.99
N GLN A 58 9.67 20.42 14.10
CA GLN A 58 9.81 21.88 13.98
C GLN A 58 9.45 22.38 12.59
N GLY A 59 9.78 21.62 11.53
CA GLY A 59 9.40 21.93 10.15
C GLY A 59 7.88 21.98 9.92
N LEU A 60 7.09 21.41 10.83
CA LEU A 60 5.63 21.33 10.75
C LEU A 60 4.90 22.25 11.73
N ALA A 61 5.62 23.11 12.48
CA ALA A 61 5.07 23.88 13.60
C ALA A 61 4.04 24.97 13.23
N ALA A 62 3.99 25.41 11.97
CA ALA A 62 3.09 26.46 11.50
C ALA A 62 2.36 26.08 10.20
N PRO A 63 1.50 25.05 10.22
CA PRO A 63 0.87 24.54 9.00
C PRO A 63 -0.21 25.50 8.47
N SER A 64 -0.05 25.98 7.24
CA SER A 64 -0.95 26.98 6.62
C SER A 64 -1.98 26.40 5.64
N THR A 65 -1.77 25.19 5.14
CA THR A 65 -2.67 24.52 4.18
C THR A 65 -3.34 23.29 4.81
N PRO A 66 -4.46 22.78 4.25
CA PRO A 66 -5.05 21.52 4.71
C PRO A 66 -4.07 20.34 4.67
N ALA A 67 -3.28 20.24 3.61
CA ALA A 67 -2.25 19.19 3.48
C ALA A 67 -1.15 19.33 4.54
N ALA A 68 -0.66 20.55 4.79
CA ALA A 68 0.33 20.80 5.85
C ALA A 68 -0.24 20.48 7.24
N ARG A 69 -1.52 20.78 7.49
CA ARG A 69 -2.20 20.42 8.74
C ARG A 69 -2.30 18.91 8.90
N GLN A 70 -2.67 18.18 7.85
CA GLN A 70 -2.71 16.71 7.87
C GLN A 70 -1.32 16.11 8.12
N ALA A 71 -0.28 16.63 7.46
CA ALA A 71 1.10 16.20 7.68
C ALA A 71 1.56 16.43 9.13
N ALA A 72 1.24 17.59 9.71
CA ALA A 72 1.54 17.90 11.11
C ALA A 72 0.78 16.96 12.09
N VAL A 73 -0.50 16.68 11.83
CA VAL A 73 -1.28 15.72 12.62
C VAL A 73 -0.67 14.32 12.54
N ASN A 74 -0.33 13.84 11.34
CA ASN A 74 0.33 12.54 11.16
C ASN A 74 1.66 12.49 11.91
N ALA A 75 2.50 13.52 11.79
CA ALA A 75 3.79 13.59 12.48
C ALA A 75 3.65 13.51 14.01
N VAL A 76 2.65 14.18 14.58
CA VAL A 76 2.32 14.07 16.00
C VAL A 76 1.93 12.64 16.35
N ARG A 77 1.05 12.00 15.57
CA ARG A 77 0.62 10.62 15.83
C ARG A 77 1.79 9.64 15.79
N VAL A 78 2.63 9.73 14.77
CA VAL A 78 3.84 8.88 14.66
C VAL A 78 4.77 9.11 15.86
N ALA A 79 5.02 10.37 16.25
CA ALA A 79 5.85 10.68 17.41
C ALA A 79 5.28 10.09 18.72
N LEU A 80 3.95 10.05 18.86
CA LEU A 80 3.29 9.46 20.02
C LEU A 80 3.44 7.93 20.08
N ASP A 81 3.36 7.25 18.94
CA ASP A 81 3.51 5.79 18.89
C ASP A 81 4.90 5.33 19.34
N VAL A 82 5.91 6.17 19.11
CA VAL A 82 7.31 5.85 19.43
C VAL A 82 7.86 6.64 20.62
N THR A 83 7.02 7.34 21.40
CA THR A 83 7.50 8.15 22.54
C THR A 83 8.29 7.33 23.57
N ASN A 84 7.98 6.03 23.69
CA ASN A 84 8.67 5.10 24.59
C ASN A 84 9.74 4.23 23.91
N ALA A 85 10.00 4.45 22.62
CA ALA A 85 10.95 3.67 21.84
C ALA A 85 12.08 4.58 21.33
N VAL A 86 13.32 4.20 21.64
CA VAL A 86 14.48 4.86 21.03
C VAL A 86 14.70 4.21 19.67
N SER A 87 14.22 4.86 18.61
CA SER A 87 14.56 4.53 17.23
C SER A 87 15.58 5.54 16.73
N GLU A 88 16.79 5.07 16.42
CA GLU A 88 17.87 5.88 15.84
C GLU A 88 17.82 5.94 14.32
N THR A 89 16.88 5.20 13.70
CA THR A 89 16.73 5.19 12.24
C THR A 89 16.15 6.53 11.74
N PRO A 90 16.50 6.98 10.53
CA PRO A 90 15.97 8.23 9.97
C PRO A 90 14.52 8.09 9.45
N PHE A 91 13.83 7.02 9.85
CA PHE A 91 12.46 6.67 9.50
C PHE A 91 11.84 5.84 10.61
N ILE A 92 10.51 5.80 10.66
CA ILE A 92 9.71 4.87 11.46
C ILE A 92 9.03 3.89 10.50
N HIS A 93 8.92 2.63 10.90
CA HIS A 93 8.14 1.64 10.16
C HIS A 93 6.94 1.18 10.97
N TYR A 94 5.91 0.72 10.26
CA TYR A 94 4.74 0.06 10.80
C TYR A 94 4.59 -1.28 10.11
N ALA A 95 4.43 -2.36 10.88
CA ALA A 95 3.87 -3.59 10.33
C ALA A 95 2.37 -3.34 10.13
N VAL A 96 1.85 -3.65 8.93
CA VAL A 96 0.45 -3.40 8.58
C VAL A 96 -0.19 -4.65 8.00
N PRO A 97 -1.51 -4.87 8.20
CA PRO A 97 -2.18 -5.99 7.55
C PRO A 97 -2.18 -5.82 6.02
N PRO A 98 -1.68 -6.82 5.25
CA PRO A 98 -1.59 -6.74 3.79
C PRO A 98 -2.97 -6.74 3.11
N MET A 99 -3.96 -7.42 3.71
CA MET A 99 -5.31 -7.55 3.16
C MET A 99 -6.33 -6.65 3.90
N SER A 100 -5.87 -5.54 4.46
CA SER A 100 -6.73 -4.56 5.16
C SER A 100 -7.68 -3.85 4.21
N GLU A 101 -8.86 -3.48 4.71
CA GLU A 101 -9.77 -2.56 4.04
C GLU A 101 -9.28 -1.09 4.06
N VAL A 102 -8.29 -0.78 4.91
CA VAL A 102 -7.71 0.56 5.06
C VAL A 102 -6.75 0.85 3.90
N GLN A 103 -6.93 2.01 3.27
CA GLN A 103 -6.04 2.42 2.19
C GLN A 103 -4.62 2.71 2.68
N ARG A 104 -3.63 2.48 1.80
CA ARG A 104 -2.22 2.80 2.04
C ARG A 104 -1.80 4.01 1.20
N LEU A 105 -2.27 5.19 1.57
CA LEU A 105 -1.94 6.45 0.87
C LEU A 105 -0.80 7.22 1.56
N PRO A 106 -0.06 8.09 0.84
CA PRO A 106 1.12 8.76 1.39
C PRO A 106 0.82 9.75 2.52
N ASP A 107 -0.41 10.25 2.60
CA ASP A 107 -0.89 11.21 3.60
C ASP A 107 -1.83 10.56 4.62
N LEU A 108 -2.04 9.24 4.55
CA LEU A 108 -2.93 8.51 5.45
C LEU A 108 -2.13 7.78 6.52
N TYR A 109 -2.39 8.12 7.77
CA TYR A 109 -1.81 7.42 8.91
C TYR A 109 -2.29 5.96 8.97
N PRO A 110 -1.39 4.97 9.19
CA PRO A 110 -1.75 3.56 9.26
C PRO A 110 -2.39 3.23 10.62
N VAL A 111 -3.70 3.49 10.76
CA VAL A 111 -4.45 3.31 12.02
C VAL A 111 -4.45 1.88 12.56
N ASP A 112 -4.34 0.91 11.67
CA ASP A 112 -4.26 -0.53 11.93
C ASP A 112 -2.82 -1.06 11.92
N GLY A 113 -1.83 -0.15 11.90
CA GLY A 113 -0.41 -0.47 11.90
C GLY A 113 0.17 -0.55 13.30
N GLU A 114 1.11 -1.49 13.50
CA GLU A 114 1.91 -1.59 14.71
C GLU A 114 3.27 -0.92 14.49
N ALA A 115 3.51 0.21 15.16
CA ALA A 115 4.78 0.94 15.06
C ALA A 115 5.96 0.08 15.57
N LEU A 116 7.05 0.06 14.80
CA LEU A 116 8.30 -0.66 15.11
C LEU A 116 8.14 -2.18 15.34
N ALA A 117 7.00 -2.75 14.98
CA ALA A 117 6.75 -4.17 15.09
C ALA A 117 7.34 -4.93 13.89
N PRO A 118 7.74 -6.20 14.08
CA PRO A 118 8.17 -7.04 12.97
C PRO A 118 7.00 -7.32 12.02
N VAL A 119 7.30 -7.39 10.73
CA VAL A 119 6.38 -7.91 9.73
C VAL A 119 6.22 -9.41 9.96
N ARG A 120 4.98 -9.87 10.11
CA ARG A 120 4.68 -11.27 10.40
C ARG A 120 3.97 -11.91 9.22
N ILE A 121 4.49 -13.03 8.76
CA ILE A 121 3.90 -13.85 7.70
C ILE A 121 3.69 -15.24 8.29
N VAL A 122 2.52 -15.83 8.05
CA VAL A 122 2.19 -17.20 8.44
C VAL A 122 1.67 -17.89 7.21
N ALA A 123 2.26 -19.03 6.85
CA ALA A 123 1.93 -19.78 5.64
C ALA A 123 1.99 -21.27 5.92
N ALA A 124 1.03 -22.02 5.39
CA ALA A 124 1.13 -23.44 5.16
C ALA A 124 2.08 -23.72 3.98
N GLN A 125 2.42 -24.99 3.80
CA GLN A 125 3.13 -25.44 2.62
C GLN A 125 2.24 -25.33 1.38
N ASP A 126 2.86 -25.01 0.25
CA ASP A 126 2.22 -24.75 -1.04
C ASP A 126 1.37 -23.46 -1.09
N GLU A 127 1.67 -22.48 -0.23
CA GLU A 127 0.98 -21.18 -0.18
C GLU A 127 1.86 -20.01 -0.62
N TYR A 128 1.18 -18.95 -1.09
CA TYR A 128 1.75 -17.61 -1.29
C TYR A 128 1.11 -16.68 -0.28
N GLU A 129 1.88 -16.20 0.69
CA GLU A 129 1.36 -15.35 1.76
C GLU A 129 2.10 -14.01 1.83
N PRO A 130 1.37 -12.88 1.87
CA PRO A 130 1.97 -11.57 1.97
C PRO A 130 2.24 -11.17 3.42
N GLY A 131 3.32 -10.43 3.61
CA GLY A 131 3.51 -9.47 4.69
C GLY A 131 3.54 -8.06 4.11
N ALA A 132 3.11 -7.06 4.88
CA ALA A 132 3.20 -5.67 4.45
C ALA A 132 3.75 -4.77 5.56
N PHE A 133 4.41 -3.70 5.14
CA PHE A 133 4.90 -2.66 6.03
C PHE A 133 4.86 -1.29 5.37
N THR A 134 4.71 -0.26 6.18
CA THR A 134 4.71 1.14 5.76
C THR A 134 5.87 1.87 6.43
N ILE A 135 6.60 2.68 5.66
CA ILE A 135 7.70 3.52 6.13
C ILE A 135 7.28 4.99 6.18
N TYR A 136 7.64 5.68 7.26
CA TYR A 136 7.47 7.11 7.49
C TYR A 136 8.84 7.78 7.71
N PRO A 137 9.41 8.46 6.71
CA PRO A 137 10.70 9.14 6.83
C PRO A 137 10.62 10.41 7.69
N LEU A 138 11.69 10.71 8.44
CA LEU A 138 11.84 11.94 9.25
C LEU A 138 12.60 13.06 8.51
N ALA A 139 13.04 12.79 7.28
CA ALA A 139 13.68 13.71 6.36
C ALA A 139 13.53 13.17 4.93
N ASP A 140 13.88 13.97 3.92
CA ASP A 140 13.96 13.48 2.54
C ASP A 140 15.18 12.55 2.41
N LEU A 141 14.92 11.25 2.26
CA LEU A 141 15.97 10.24 2.13
C LEU A 141 16.38 10.01 0.67
N GLY A 142 15.58 10.51 -0.28
CA GLY A 142 15.76 10.28 -1.70
C GLY A 142 15.51 8.80 -2.05
N LYS A 143 16.17 8.32 -3.11
CA LYS A 143 16.10 6.93 -3.56
C LYS A 143 16.85 6.02 -2.58
N VAL A 144 16.10 5.15 -1.90
CA VAL A 144 16.60 4.16 -0.93
C VAL A 144 16.47 2.76 -1.52
N ALA A 145 17.56 2.00 -1.52
CA ALA A 145 17.56 0.60 -1.91
C ALA A 145 17.02 -0.27 -0.76
N LEU A 146 16.13 -1.21 -1.07
CA LEU A 146 15.63 -2.21 -0.13
C LEU A 146 16.10 -3.60 -0.57
N SER A 147 16.59 -4.39 0.37
CA SER A 147 17.01 -5.78 0.10
C SER A 147 16.67 -6.68 1.27
N LEU A 148 16.55 -7.98 1.01
CA LEU A 148 16.28 -8.99 2.04
C LEU A 148 17.60 -9.57 2.56
N THR A 149 17.73 -9.68 3.87
CA THR A 149 18.78 -10.52 4.47
C THR A 149 18.37 -11.99 4.42
N PRO A 150 19.30 -12.96 4.54
CA PRO A 150 18.93 -14.36 4.60
C PRO A 150 18.00 -14.66 5.79
N PHE A 151 16.88 -15.31 5.52
CA PHE A 151 15.91 -15.72 6.53
C PHE A 151 16.34 -17.06 7.12
N ARG A 152 16.56 -17.11 8.44
CA ARG A 152 17.13 -18.28 9.13
C ARG A 152 16.23 -18.79 10.23
N SER A 153 16.13 -20.12 10.37
CA SER A 153 15.52 -20.74 11.54
C SER A 153 16.52 -20.83 12.70
N ASP A 154 16.01 -21.07 13.91
CA ASP A 154 16.85 -21.26 15.10
C ASP A 154 17.71 -22.55 14.97
N GLU A 155 17.29 -23.53 14.15
CA GLU A 155 18.02 -24.75 13.77
C GLU A 155 19.03 -24.54 12.62
N GLY A 156 19.18 -23.31 12.13
CA GLY A 156 20.15 -22.94 11.10
C GLY A 156 19.71 -23.19 9.65
N GLN A 157 18.46 -23.62 9.43
CA GLN A 157 17.90 -23.73 8.09
C GLN A 157 17.76 -22.35 7.45
N VAL A 158 17.90 -22.28 6.12
CA VAL A 158 17.79 -21.02 5.36
C VAL A 158 16.57 -21.11 4.46
N PHE A 159 15.68 -20.12 4.56
CA PHE A 159 14.58 -19.99 3.62
C PHE A 159 15.12 -19.54 2.25
N PRO A 160 14.74 -20.18 1.13
CA PRO A 160 15.26 -19.82 -0.19
C PRO A 160 14.93 -18.37 -0.56
N ALA A 161 15.92 -17.60 -0.99
CA ALA A 161 15.75 -16.17 -1.25
C ALA A 161 14.86 -15.91 -2.47
N GLU A 162 14.93 -16.79 -3.47
CA GLU A 162 14.11 -16.78 -4.68
C GLU A 162 12.62 -17.06 -4.43
N GLN A 163 12.28 -17.53 -3.22
CA GLN A 163 10.89 -17.73 -2.76
C GLN A 163 10.34 -16.50 -2.01
N LEU A 164 11.11 -15.41 -1.94
CA LEU A 164 10.70 -14.15 -1.35
C LEU A 164 10.69 -13.06 -2.43
N ASP A 165 9.57 -12.36 -2.54
CA ASP A 165 9.38 -11.29 -3.52
C ASP A 165 8.97 -9.99 -2.80
N LEU A 166 9.84 -8.98 -2.89
CA LEU A 166 9.63 -7.68 -2.25
C LEU A 166 9.27 -6.64 -3.31
N LYS A 167 8.09 -6.02 -3.17
CA LYS A 167 7.57 -5.04 -4.12
C LYS A 167 7.09 -3.76 -3.43
N LEU A 168 7.19 -2.64 -4.15
CA LEU A 168 6.56 -1.38 -3.78
C LEU A 168 5.06 -1.46 -4.06
N LEU A 169 4.22 -1.09 -3.09
CA LEU A 169 2.81 -0.78 -3.35
C LEU A 169 2.71 0.64 -3.91
N LYS A 170 2.66 0.75 -5.23
CA LYS A 170 2.57 2.02 -5.94
C LYS A 170 1.17 2.61 -5.79
N VAL A 171 1.16 3.86 -5.33
CA VAL A 171 -0.01 4.72 -5.31
C VAL A 171 -0.07 5.51 -6.61
N TRP A 172 -1.22 5.49 -7.29
CA TRP A 172 -1.43 6.13 -8.59
C TRP A 172 -2.88 6.58 -8.77
N TYR A 173 -3.16 7.44 -9.76
CA TYR A 173 -4.51 7.90 -10.01
C TYR A 173 -5.37 6.85 -10.70
N GLN A 174 -6.54 6.57 -10.15
CA GLN A 174 -7.56 5.76 -10.79
C GLN A 174 -8.91 6.45 -10.73
N ASN A 175 -9.92 5.84 -11.35
CA ASN A 175 -11.30 6.27 -11.23
C ASN A 175 -11.65 6.56 -9.77
N ARG A 176 -12.38 7.65 -9.49
CA ARG A 176 -12.79 8.05 -8.14
C ARG A 176 -13.49 6.92 -7.39
N ASN A 177 -14.21 6.06 -8.09
CA ASN A 177 -14.92 4.94 -7.51
C ASN A 177 -14.10 3.65 -7.46
N ALA A 178 -12.89 3.60 -8.01
CA ALA A 178 -12.11 2.36 -8.19
C ALA A 178 -11.97 1.51 -6.90
N TRP A 179 -11.90 2.17 -5.75
CA TRP A 179 -11.79 1.50 -4.46
C TRP A 179 -13.14 1.15 -3.78
N TYR A 180 -14.23 1.80 -4.21
CA TYR A 180 -15.54 1.74 -3.55
C TYR A 180 -16.58 0.95 -4.34
N SER A 181 -16.43 0.90 -5.66
CA SER A 181 -17.45 0.38 -6.56
C SER A 181 -16.87 -0.01 -7.91
N TYR A 182 -17.50 -1.00 -8.51
CA TYR A 182 -17.27 -1.35 -9.91
C TYR A 182 -17.84 -0.31 -10.89
N PHE A 183 -18.75 0.58 -10.44
CA PHE A 183 -19.31 1.63 -11.30
C PHE A 183 -18.35 2.81 -11.47
N GLY A 184 -17.99 3.12 -12.71
CA GLY A 184 -17.09 4.24 -13.02
C GLY A 184 -17.73 5.63 -12.85
N ASP A 185 -16.91 6.59 -12.42
CA ASP A 185 -17.17 8.04 -12.43
C ASP A 185 -16.23 8.77 -13.43
N THR A 186 -16.28 10.09 -13.53
CA THR A 186 -15.32 10.92 -14.30
C THR A 186 -14.18 11.49 -13.44
N GLY A 187 -14.29 11.45 -12.11
CA GLY A 187 -13.23 11.91 -11.23
C GLY A 187 -12.05 10.93 -11.12
N PHE A 188 -10.91 11.44 -10.66
CA PHE A 188 -9.76 10.64 -10.26
C PHE A 188 -9.48 10.74 -8.76
N LYS A 189 -8.89 9.69 -8.19
CA LYS A 189 -8.32 9.68 -6.84
C LYS A 189 -7.04 8.86 -6.82
N LEU A 190 -6.18 9.10 -5.84
CA LEU A 190 -5.07 8.19 -5.55
C LEU A 190 -5.60 6.86 -4.99
N VAL A 191 -5.02 5.77 -5.47
CA VAL A 191 -5.31 4.39 -5.04
C VAL A 191 -4.00 3.63 -4.94
N ALA A 192 -3.83 2.87 -3.87
CA ALA A 192 -2.71 1.96 -3.67
C ALA A 192 -3.10 0.58 -4.23
N GLU A 193 -2.52 0.16 -5.35
CA GLU A 193 -2.95 -1.07 -6.04
C GLU A 193 -1.80 -1.83 -6.70
N LEU A 194 -0.92 -1.13 -7.43
CA LEU A 194 0.09 -1.81 -8.25
C LEU A 194 1.27 -2.23 -7.38
N LEU A 195 1.65 -3.51 -7.47
CA LEU A 195 2.93 -3.98 -6.93
C LEU A 195 3.99 -3.83 -8.02
N LEU A 196 4.96 -2.94 -7.80
CA LEU A 196 6.02 -2.62 -8.75
C LEU A 196 7.41 -2.90 -8.18
N ASN A 197 8.33 -3.24 -9.08
CA ASN A 197 9.76 -3.28 -8.84
C ASN A 197 10.41 -1.92 -9.15
N ASP A 198 9.96 -1.19 -10.16
CA ASP A 198 10.46 0.16 -10.46
C ASP A 198 9.39 1.22 -10.22
N GLU A 199 9.61 2.08 -9.23
CA GLU A 199 8.67 3.16 -8.92
C GLU A 199 8.49 4.16 -10.07
N ASP A 200 9.50 4.30 -10.95
CA ASP A 200 9.52 5.26 -12.05
C ASP A 200 8.90 4.67 -13.33
N LEU A 201 8.50 3.38 -13.33
CA LEU A 201 7.71 2.80 -14.40
C LEU A 201 6.40 3.58 -14.59
N ILE A 202 5.77 3.97 -13.48
CA ILE A 202 4.59 4.84 -13.44
C ILE A 202 4.93 6.13 -12.69
N GLN A 203 5.06 7.22 -13.41
CA GLN A 203 5.23 8.55 -12.83
C GLN A 203 3.86 9.15 -12.48
N VAL A 204 3.73 9.69 -11.27
CA VAL A 204 2.47 10.26 -10.77
C VAL A 204 2.67 11.75 -10.54
N ASP A 205 1.96 12.57 -11.33
CA ASP A 205 1.90 14.01 -11.19
C ASP A 205 0.69 14.37 -10.31
N GLU A 206 0.93 14.48 -9.01
CA GLU A 206 -0.11 14.82 -8.02
C GLU A 206 -0.67 16.24 -8.21
N ALA A 207 0.09 17.15 -8.82
CA ALA A 207 -0.36 18.51 -9.09
C ALA A 207 -1.38 18.55 -10.24
N ARG A 208 -1.17 17.71 -11.27
CA ARG A 208 -2.08 17.61 -12.43
C ARG A 208 -3.12 16.49 -12.30
N GLY A 209 -3.00 15.61 -11.32
CA GLY A 209 -3.86 14.43 -11.21
C GLY A 209 -3.60 13.40 -12.32
N ALA A 210 -2.35 13.28 -12.78
CA ALA A 210 -2.00 12.51 -13.97
C ALA A 210 -1.00 11.39 -13.68
N ASN A 211 -1.11 10.30 -14.44
CA ASN A 211 -0.18 9.18 -14.45
C ASN A 211 0.50 9.13 -15.82
N TYR A 212 1.80 8.86 -15.82
CA TYR A 212 2.57 8.65 -17.04
C TYR A 212 3.31 7.32 -16.95
N ALA A 213 3.14 6.47 -17.96
CA ALA A 213 3.93 5.25 -18.10
C ALA A 213 5.24 5.56 -18.81
N ARG A 214 6.36 5.06 -18.28
CA ARG A 214 7.65 5.04 -18.95
C ARG A 214 7.67 3.89 -19.95
N LEU A 215 8.07 4.17 -21.19
CA LEU A 215 8.19 3.21 -22.27
C LEU A 215 9.65 3.14 -22.72
N THR A 216 10.19 1.95 -22.87
CA THR A 216 11.56 1.72 -23.35
C THR A 216 11.50 0.91 -24.63
N ALA A 217 11.81 1.55 -25.76
CA ALA A 217 11.84 0.88 -27.05
C ALA A 217 13.00 -0.14 -27.12
N PRO A 218 12.97 -1.11 -28.06
CA PRO A 218 14.05 -2.09 -28.21
C PRO A 218 15.44 -1.51 -28.47
N ASP A 219 15.52 -0.27 -28.98
CA ASP A 219 16.77 0.45 -29.19
C ASP A 219 17.28 1.20 -27.94
N GLY A 220 16.57 1.08 -26.81
CA GLY A 220 16.86 1.75 -25.54
C GLY A 220 16.25 3.15 -25.41
N THR A 221 15.54 3.66 -26.41
CA THR A 221 14.90 4.98 -26.34
C THR A 221 13.80 5.00 -25.29
N VAL A 222 13.91 5.92 -24.33
CA VAL A 222 12.90 6.10 -23.27
C VAL A 222 11.95 7.24 -23.62
N THR A 223 10.65 6.97 -23.56
CA THR A 223 9.58 7.98 -23.69
C THR A 223 8.58 7.86 -22.54
N THR A 224 7.72 8.86 -22.37
CA THR A 224 6.62 8.81 -21.41
C THR A 224 5.28 8.98 -22.12
N ARG A 225 4.26 8.27 -21.64
CA ARG A 225 2.90 8.33 -22.17
C ARG A 225 1.90 8.61 -21.07
N TRP A 226 1.02 9.58 -21.27
CA TRP A 226 -0.10 9.85 -20.36
C TRP A 226 -1.12 8.70 -20.43
N ILE A 227 -1.46 8.10 -19.28
CA ILE A 227 -2.31 6.90 -19.21
C ILE A 227 -3.66 7.09 -18.49
N ASN A 228 -3.96 8.30 -18.03
CA ASN A 228 -5.28 8.66 -17.50
C ASN A 228 -5.79 10.02 -18.05
N PRO A 229 -5.79 10.25 -19.38
CA PRO A 229 -6.29 11.50 -19.94
C PRO A 229 -7.80 11.70 -19.66
N PRO A 230 -8.29 12.95 -19.66
CA PRO A 230 -9.72 13.25 -19.57
C PRO A 230 -10.52 12.46 -20.62
N ARG A 231 -11.74 12.07 -20.26
CA ARG A 231 -12.58 11.20 -21.09
C ARG A 231 -12.91 11.81 -22.47
N GLU A 232 -12.90 13.13 -22.57
CA GLU A 232 -13.17 13.88 -23.80
C GLU A 232 -12.02 13.76 -24.81
N ILE A 233 -10.80 13.52 -24.31
CA ILE A 233 -9.58 13.32 -25.08
C ILE A 233 -9.31 11.81 -25.27
N ASP A 234 -9.76 11.00 -24.31
CA ASP A 234 -9.70 9.55 -24.36
C ASP A 234 -10.73 8.99 -25.35
N VAL A 235 -10.25 8.41 -26.45
CA VAL A 235 -11.09 8.02 -27.59
C VAL A 235 -11.91 6.76 -27.26
N ARG A 236 -13.04 6.90 -26.56
CA ARG A 236 -14.16 5.95 -26.56
C ARG A 236 -15.24 6.45 -27.52
N TYR A 237 -15.65 5.64 -28.48
CA TYR A 237 -16.77 6.02 -29.33
C TYR A 237 -18.07 5.88 -28.55
N ALA A 238 -18.98 6.85 -28.73
CA ALA A 238 -20.34 6.76 -28.21
C ALA A 238 -21.17 5.64 -28.87
N TRP A 239 -20.79 5.17 -30.07
CA TRP A 239 -21.60 4.29 -30.93
C TRP A 239 -20.84 3.14 -31.64
N HIS A 240 -19.72 2.67 -31.05
CA HIS A 240 -19.17 1.33 -31.29
C HIS A 240 -19.31 0.60 -29.94
N TYR A 241 -19.63 -0.71 -29.86
CA TYR A 241 -19.70 -1.33 -28.52
C TYR A 241 -18.35 -1.26 -27.77
N ARG A 242 -17.24 -1.06 -28.51
CA ARG A 242 -15.96 -0.46 -28.07
C ARG A 242 -15.20 0.21 -29.22
N LYS A 243 -14.60 1.39 -29.00
CA LYS A 243 -13.36 1.79 -29.71
C LYS A 243 -12.31 2.15 -28.65
N THR A 244 -11.06 1.73 -28.86
CA THR A 244 -9.98 1.67 -27.86
C THR A 244 -8.76 2.49 -28.25
N SER A 245 -8.20 3.27 -27.32
CA SER A 245 -6.79 3.13 -26.90
C SER A 245 -6.55 3.94 -25.61
N LEU A 246 -6.59 3.28 -24.45
CA LEU A 246 -6.34 3.92 -23.15
C LEU A 246 -4.88 3.82 -22.67
N PHE A 247 -4.09 2.93 -23.30
CA PHE A 247 -2.78 2.38 -22.92
C PHE A 247 -2.94 0.86 -22.89
N ALA A 248 -2.11 0.14 -23.65
CA ALA A 248 -2.10 -1.32 -23.66
C ALA A 248 -0.95 -1.75 -22.76
N PRO A 249 -1.21 -2.25 -21.53
CA PRO A 249 -0.15 -2.55 -20.57
C PRO A 249 0.66 -3.80 -20.97
N MET A 250 0.14 -4.67 -21.82
CA MET A 250 0.86 -5.89 -22.26
C MET A 250 1.80 -5.65 -23.46
N ARG A 251 2.27 -4.41 -23.65
CA ARG A 251 3.13 -4.07 -24.79
C ARG A 251 4.60 -4.37 -24.47
N PRO A 252 5.42 -4.84 -25.43
CA PRO A 252 6.81 -5.22 -25.15
C PRO A 252 7.71 -4.08 -24.65
N ASP A 253 7.36 -2.83 -24.93
CA ASP A 253 8.07 -1.62 -24.53
C ASP A 253 7.62 -1.05 -23.16
N PHE A 254 6.68 -1.71 -22.49
CA PHE A 254 6.27 -1.40 -21.12
C PHE A 254 6.50 -2.62 -20.25
N ASP A 255 7.65 -2.63 -19.58
CA ASP A 255 8.06 -3.73 -18.72
C ASP A 255 8.60 -3.18 -17.41
N ASP A 256 8.27 -3.87 -16.31
CA ASP A 256 8.78 -3.53 -15.00
C ASP A 256 10.22 -4.04 -14.85
N ALA A 257 10.96 -3.55 -13.85
CA ALA A 257 12.28 -4.10 -13.56
C ALA A 257 12.19 -5.53 -13.00
N ASP A 258 13.21 -6.35 -13.23
CA ASP A 258 13.27 -7.72 -12.69
C ASP A 258 13.30 -7.75 -11.15
N THR A 259 13.88 -6.71 -10.53
CA THR A 259 14.07 -6.59 -9.08
C THR A 259 13.74 -5.19 -8.61
N LEU A 260 13.35 -5.07 -7.34
CA LEU A 260 13.02 -3.79 -6.72
C LEU A 260 14.18 -2.79 -6.85
N GLN A 261 13.93 -1.74 -7.61
CA GLN A 261 14.80 -0.58 -7.75
C GLN A 261 14.67 0.33 -6.53
N PRO A 262 15.66 1.21 -6.28
CA PRO A 262 15.56 2.19 -5.20
C PRO A 262 14.28 3.03 -5.29
N VAL A 263 13.63 3.22 -4.13
CA VAL A 263 12.34 3.91 -3.99
C VAL A 263 12.53 5.23 -3.28
N ALA A 264 11.86 6.29 -3.73
CA ALA A 264 11.91 7.60 -3.11
C ALA A 264 11.15 7.63 -1.79
N LEU A 265 11.86 7.88 -0.70
CA LEU A 265 11.29 8.02 0.65
C LEU A 265 11.35 9.49 1.07
N ASN A 266 10.21 10.17 0.89
CA ASN A 266 10.07 11.62 1.13
C ASN A 266 9.64 11.93 2.56
N ASN A 267 10.08 13.06 3.10
CA ASN A 267 9.81 13.45 4.47
C ASN A 267 8.31 13.45 4.80
N GLY A 268 7.94 12.77 5.88
CA GLY A 268 6.58 12.77 6.40
C GLY A 268 5.53 12.11 5.51
N ARG A 269 5.92 11.40 4.45
CA ARG A 269 5.02 10.67 3.55
C ARG A 269 5.16 9.16 3.76
N PHE A 270 4.03 8.49 3.91
CA PHE A 270 3.98 7.05 4.07
C PHE A 270 4.26 6.34 2.73
N THR A 271 5.10 5.30 2.75
CA THR A 271 5.38 4.46 1.57
C THR A 271 5.26 2.99 1.98
N THR A 272 4.46 2.21 1.25
CA THR A 272 4.13 0.82 1.64
C THR A 272 4.76 -0.20 0.71
N PHE A 273 5.18 -1.31 1.27
CA PHE A 273 5.81 -2.42 0.56
C PHE A 273 5.15 -3.74 0.94
N PHE A 274 5.15 -4.68 0.00
CA PHE A 274 4.67 -6.04 0.17
C PHE A 274 5.85 -7.01 0.04
N LEU A 275 5.93 -7.95 0.96
CA LEU A 275 6.84 -9.09 0.91
C LEU A 275 5.99 -10.35 0.78
N THR A 276 5.99 -10.98 -0.38
CA THR A 276 5.31 -12.24 -0.61
C THR A 276 6.27 -13.39 -0.36
N ALA A 277 5.87 -14.35 0.48
CA ALA A 277 6.58 -15.60 0.67
C ALA A 277 5.86 -16.73 -0.07
N HIS A 278 6.56 -17.39 -0.99
CA HIS A 278 6.10 -18.62 -1.62
C HIS A 278 6.66 -19.82 -0.86
N VAL A 279 5.85 -20.43 0.00
CA VAL A 279 6.27 -21.60 0.77
C VAL A 279 6.01 -22.84 -0.06
N THR A 280 7.05 -23.50 -0.54
CA THR A 280 6.90 -24.76 -1.28
C THR A 280 6.67 -25.95 -0.34
N THR A 281 6.23 -27.08 -0.90
CA THR A 281 6.12 -28.37 -0.18
C THR A 281 7.45 -28.90 0.34
N ASN A 282 8.59 -28.44 -0.22
CA ASN A 282 9.94 -28.80 0.23
C ASN A 282 10.48 -27.87 1.34
N THR A 283 9.77 -26.79 1.65
CA THR A 283 10.18 -25.85 2.68
C THR A 283 9.92 -26.46 4.05
N ALA A 284 10.97 -26.54 4.87
CA ALA A 284 10.87 -27.12 6.20
C ALA A 284 9.98 -26.26 7.12
N PRO A 285 9.12 -26.87 7.95
CA PRO A 285 8.33 -26.14 8.92
C PRO A 285 9.22 -25.48 9.98
N GLY A 286 8.87 -24.27 10.40
CA GLY A 286 9.70 -23.52 11.34
C GLY A 286 9.38 -22.04 11.40
N LEU A 287 10.10 -21.33 12.28
CA LEU A 287 10.11 -19.87 12.30
C LEU A 287 11.39 -19.38 11.67
N TYR A 288 11.29 -18.71 10.54
CA TYR A 288 12.41 -18.05 9.88
C TYR A 288 12.40 -16.57 10.22
N LYS A 289 13.55 -16.03 10.61
CA LYS A 289 13.74 -14.61 10.92
C LYS A 289 14.74 -14.00 9.95
N GLY A 290 14.39 -12.84 9.42
CA GLY A 290 15.22 -12.05 8.53
C GLY A 290 14.85 -10.58 8.67
N THR A 291 15.40 -9.74 7.79
CA THR A 291 15.14 -8.30 7.79
C THR A 291 15.03 -7.76 6.37
N VAL A 292 14.22 -6.71 6.20
CA VAL A 292 14.34 -5.82 5.06
C VAL A 292 15.36 -4.76 5.42
N ARG A 293 16.49 -4.75 4.72
CA ARG A 293 17.57 -3.78 4.88
C ARG A 293 17.35 -2.59 3.98
N LEU A 294 17.46 -1.38 4.54
CA LEU A 294 17.39 -0.13 3.81
C LEU A 294 18.78 0.49 3.68
N ALA A 295 19.19 0.84 2.46
CA ALA A 295 20.48 1.45 2.19
C ALA A 295 20.37 2.68 1.28
N ARG A 296 21.12 3.72 1.59
CA ARG A 296 21.25 4.94 0.80
C ARG A 296 22.71 5.13 0.41
N GLY A 297 23.01 5.19 -0.89
CA GLY A 297 24.38 5.34 -1.39
C GLY A 297 25.34 4.26 -0.86
N GLY A 298 24.84 3.01 -0.72
CA GLY A 298 25.60 1.89 -0.17
C GLY A 298 25.71 1.84 1.36
N THR A 299 25.26 2.89 2.08
CA THR A 299 25.27 2.91 3.55
C THR A 299 23.93 2.42 4.10
N VAL A 300 23.96 1.45 5.01
CA VAL A 300 22.75 0.96 5.69
C VAL A 300 22.22 2.05 6.63
N ILE A 301 20.94 2.36 6.51
CA ILE A 301 20.26 3.38 7.31
C ILE A 301 19.24 2.80 8.30
N GLY A 302 18.95 1.51 8.19
CA GLY A 302 18.07 0.79 9.11
C GLY A 302 17.66 -0.57 8.56
N GLU A 303 17.03 -1.37 9.41
CA GLU A 303 16.48 -2.67 9.06
C GLU A 303 15.09 -2.81 9.68
N ILE A 304 14.18 -3.48 8.96
CA ILE A 304 12.82 -3.80 9.40
C ILE A 304 12.77 -5.31 9.65
N PRO A 305 12.49 -5.76 10.88
CA PRO A 305 12.48 -7.19 11.18
C PRO A 305 11.28 -7.89 10.54
N VAL A 306 11.51 -9.11 10.06
CA VAL A 306 10.49 -9.98 9.47
C VAL A 306 10.54 -11.36 10.13
N ALA A 307 9.38 -11.89 10.46
CA ALA A 307 9.18 -13.23 11.00
C ALA A 307 8.22 -14.02 10.09
N LEU A 308 8.71 -15.09 9.49
CA LEU A 308 7.95 -16.00 8.63
C LEU A 308 7.76 -17.34 9.33
N ARG A 309 6.52 -17.69 9.64
CA ARG A 309 6.15 -19.00 10.20
C ARG A 309 5.68 -19.92 9.07
N VAL A 310 6.40 -21.01 8.85
CA VAL A 310 5.99 -22.12 7.99
C VAL A 310 5.31 -23.18 8.84
N LEU A 311 4.06 -23.51 8.52
CA LEU A 311 3.25 -24.51 9.22
C LEU A 311 3.56 -25.93 8.69
N PRO A 312 3.40 -26.98 9.53
CA PRO A 312 3.78 -28.35 9.18
C PRO A 312 2.70 -29.10 8.38
N PHE A 313 2.00 -28.41 7.48
CA PHE A 313 0.98 -28.99 6.62
C PHE A 313 0.83 -28.18 5.35
N ALA A 314 0.28 -28.80 4.30
CA ALA A 314 -0.21 -28.13 3.11
C ALA A 314 -1.74 -28.05 3.16
N LEU A 315 -2.32 -26.97 2.61
CA LEU A 315 -3.77 -26.88 2.49
C LEU A 315 -4.29 -27.83 1.40
N PRO A 316 -5.46 -28.46 1.60
CA PRO A 316 -6.09 -29.22 0.54
C PRO A 316 -6.56 -28.28 -0.58
N ALA A 317 -6.59 -28.78 -1.82
CA ALA A 317 -7.19 -28.06 -2.93
C ALA A 317 -8.65 -27.67 -2.61
N PRO A 318 -9.12 -26.48 -3.02
CA PRO A 318 -10.47 -26.03 -2.71
C PRO A 318 -11.51 -26.96 -3.35
N LYS A 319 -12.53 -27.35 -2.57
CA LYS A 319 -13.59 -28.29 -2.97
C LYS A 319 -14.97 -27.63 -2.98
N CYS A 320 -15.90 -28.19 -3.77
CA CYS A 320 -17.28 -27.72 -3.79
C CYS A 320 -17.96 -27.89 -2.42
N TYR A 321 -18.69 -26.87 -1.94
CA TYR A 321 -19.37 -26.90 -0.65
C TYR A 321 -20.34 -28.08 -0.48
N PHE A 322 -21.04 -28.44 -1.56
CA PHE A 322 -22.07 -29.50 -1.57
C PHE A 322 -21.54 -30.87 -2.02
N ASP A 323 -20.28 -30.97 -2.46
CA ASP A 323 -19.67 -32.21 -2.93
C ASP A 323 -18.13 -32.12 -2.82
N THR A 324 -17.55 -32.70 -1.77
CA THR A 324 -16.12 -32.59 -1.47
C THR A 324 -15.22 -33.42 -2.39
N ASP A 325 -15.80 -34.31 -3.21
CA ASP A 325 -15.04 -35.06 -4.21
C ASP A 325 -14.78 -34.23 -5.48
N LYS A 326 -15.47 -33.09 -5.64
CA LYS A 326 -15.33 -32.19 -6.79
C LYS A 326 -14.52 -30.95 -6.45
N ASP A 327 -13.63 -30.59 -7.36
CA ASP A 327 -12.84 -29.36 -7.26
C ASP A 327 -13.72 -28.12 -7.38
N PHE A 328 -13.40 -27.08 -6.59
CA PHE A 328 -13.99 -25.76 -6.74
C PHE A 328 -13.17 -24.97 -7.76
N LEU A 329 -13.69 -24.87 -8.98
CA LEU A 329 -13.07 -24.11 -10.06
C LEU A 329 -13.53 -22.65 -10.00
N THR A 330 -12.58 -21.72 -9.80
CA THR A 330 -12.87 -20.29 -9.86
C THR A 330 -12.59 -19.78 -11.27
N ALA A 331 -13.57 -19.13 -11.90
CA ALA A 331 -13.39 -18.37 -13.12
C ALA A 331 -13.98 -16.97 -12.93
N SER A 332 -13.19 -15.92 -13.16
CA SER A 332 -13.66 -14.53 -13.15
C SER A 332 -13.31 -13.90 -14.50
N TYR A 333 -14.29 -13.25 -15.13
CA TYR A 333 -14.18 -12.44 -16.36
C TYR A 333 -13.07 -12.88 -17.33
N SER A 334 -13.21 -14.09 -17.85
CA SER A 334 -12.26 -14.67 -18.78
C SER A 334 -12.61 -14.28 -20.23
N TYR A 335 -11.71 -13.56 -20.90
CA TYR A 335 -11.51 -13.66 -22.37
C TYR A 335 -10.80 -14.98 -22.74
N ILE A 336 -11.06 -16.04 -21.98
CA ILE A 336 -10.39 -17.33 -22.09
C ILE A 336 -11.48 -18.30 -22.57
N SER A 337 -11.32 -18.87 -23.77
CA SER A 337 -12.14 -20.02 -24.16
C SER A 337 -11.53 -21.28 -23.56
N LEU A 338 -12.36 -22.30 -23.34
CA LEU A 338 -11.92 -23.64 -22.92
C LEU A 338 -10.81 -24.20 -23.82
N ASP A 339 -10.70 -23.73 -25.05
CA ASP A 339 -9.68 -24.11 -26.02
C ASP A 339 -8.25 -23.64 -25.63
N MET A 340 -8.11 -22.80 -24.60
CA MET A 340 -6.82 -22.33 -24.06
C MET A 340 -6.35 -23.08 -22.80
N ILE A 341 -7.11 -24.06 -22.31
CA ILE A 341 -6.82 -24.92 -21.14
C ILE A 341 -6.52 -26.34 -21.63
#